data_AF-A0A932CRB4-F1
#
_entry.id   AF-A0A932CRB4-F1
#
_cell.length_a   1.000
_cell.length_b   1.000
_cell.length_c   1.000
_cell.angle_alpha   90.00
_cell.angle_beta   90.00
_cell.angle_gamma   90.00
#
_symmetry.space_group_name_H-M   'P 1'
#
loop_
_entity.id
_entity.type
_entity.pdbx_description
1 polymer ?
#
loop_
_entity_poly.entity_id
_entity_poly.type
_entity_poly.pdbx_seq_one_letter_code
_entity_poly.pdbx_strand_id
1 'polypeptide(L)'
;MALGMILLATCTLRRQAAAPIQPIAFSHKTHAGTYGIPCLYCHVYARRSTVAGVPSVQACFNCHKVIGLDQPEVLKVLNHWNKKEPIPWIKVHDLPDFVYFSHKRHVLKGVVCQTCHGTVQRMERVRRVSSLEMGWCVDCHIERGASRDCPVCHK
;
A
#
# COMPACT_ATOMS: atom_id res chain seq x y z
N MET A 1 -34.10 38.07 -24.30
CA MET A 1 -33.72 36.76 -24.88
C MET A 1 -32.21 36.66 -24.88
N ALA A 2 -31.62 36.03 -23.86
CA ALA A 2 -30.30 35.39 -23.89
C ALA A 2 -30.18 34.60 -22.59
N LEU A 3 -30.33 33.27 -22.71
CA LEU A 3 -30.38 32.34 -21.59
C LEU A 3 -29.03 32.28 -20.87
N GLY A 4 -29.09 32.28 -19.53
CA GLY A 4 -27.97 32.08 -18.64
C GLY A 4 -27.38 30.68 -18.74
N MET A 5 -26.07 30.61 -18.89
CA MET A 5 -25.29 29.38 -18.86
C MET A 5 -24.79 29.19 -17.43
N ILE A 6 -25.61 28.55 -16.59
CA ILE A 6 -25.21 28.07 -15.27
C ILE A 6 -24.27 26.89 -15.51
N LEU A 7 -22.96 27.15 -15.46
CA LEU A 7 -21.94 26.11 -15.32
C LEU A 7 -22.14 25.47 -13.94
N LEU A 8 -23.00 24.45 -13.88
CA LEU A 8 -22.94 23.42 -12.86
C LEU A 8 -21.59 22.72 -13.04
N ALA A 9 -20.55 23.29 -12.44
CA ALA A 9 -19.33 22.59 -12.14
C ALA A 9 -19.74 21.44 -11.23
N THR A 10 -20.02 20.28 -11.83
CA THR A 10 -20.09 19.00 -11.13
C THR A 10 -18.70 18.76 -10.58
N CYS A 11 -18.48 19.33 -9.39
CA CYS A 11 -17.37 19.01 -8.52
C CYS A 11 -17.53 17.53 -8.18
N THR A 12 -17.07 16.68 -9.07
CA THR A 12 -16.70 15.30 -8.76
C THR A 12 -15.48 15.42 -7.87
N LEU A 13 -15.70 15.81 -6.60
CA LEU A 13 -14.81 15.54 -5.49
C LEU A 13 -14.70 14.02 -5.42
N ARG A 14 -13.85 13.47 -6.28
CA ARG A 14 -13.31 12.13 -6.14
C ARG A 14 -12.62 12.19 -4.78
N ARG A 15 -13.30 11.75 -3.74
CA ARG A 15 -12.76 11.65 -2.38
C ARG A 15 -11.52 10.77 -2.51
N GLN A 16 -10.36 11.40 -2.66
CA GLN A 16 -9.10 10.71 -2.45
C GLN A 16 -9.19 10.27 -1.00
N ALA A 17 -9.38 8.98 -0.76
CA ALA A 17 -9.51 8.46 0.60
C ALA A 17 -8.32 9.01 1.40
N ALA A 18 -8.63 9.88 2.37
CA ALA A 18 -7.60 10.53 3.15
C ALA A 18 -6.71 9.43 3.75
N ALA A 19 -5.39 9.61 3.67
CA ALA A 19 -4.48 8.64 4.25
C ALA A 19 -4.86 8.45 5.72
N PRO A 20 -5.10 7.22 6.21
CA PRO A 20 -5.47 7.02 7.61
C PRO A 20 -4.34 7.47 8.53
N ILE A 21 -4.70 7.92 9.75
CA ILE A 21 -3.70 8.18 10.79
C ILE A 21 -3.26 6.82 11.31
N GLN A 22 -1.95 6.57 11.32
CA GLN A 22 -1.38 5.29 11.76
C GLN A 22 -0.91 5.40 13.21
N PRO A 23 -0.81 4.28 13.96
CA PRO A 23 -0.26 4.30 15.33
C PRO A 23 1.17 4.84 15.41
N ILE A 24 1.96 4.57 14.36
CA ILE A 24 3.31 5.10 14.16
C ILE A 24 3.33 5.83 12.82
N ALA A 25 3.86 7.06 12.80
CA ALA A 25 3.96 7.89 11.61
C ALA A 25 5.11 7.43 10.70
N PHE A 26 5.02 6.21 10.17
CA PHE A 26 6.02 5.64 9.28
C PHE A 26 6.00 6.30 7.90
N SER A 27 7.16 6.83 7.48
CA SER A 27 7.35 7.49 6.18
C SER A 27 8.05 6.57 5.17
N HIS A 28 7.34 6.19 4.10
CA HIS A 28 7.97 5.49 2.97
C HIS A 28 8.88 6.42 2.16
N LYS A 29 8.59 7.72 2.15
CA LYS A 29 9.44 8.75 1.54
C LYS A 29 10.85 8.73 2.11
N THR A 30 10.99 8.63 3.43
CA THR A 30 12.30 8.57 4.08
C THR A 30 13.01 7.25 3.77
N HIS A 31 12.35 6.12 3.96
CA HIS A 31 12.99 4.81 3.85
C HIS A 31 13.28 4.39 2.40
N ALA A 32 12.26 4.38 1.54
CA ALA A 32 12.39 3.93 0.16
C ALA A 32 12.80 5.06 -0.80
N GLY A 33 12.44 6.31 -0.50
CA GLY A 33 12.77 7.47 -1.32
C GLY A 33 14.18 7.98 -1.05
N THR A 34 14.41 8.52 0.15
CA THR A 34 15.68 9.15 0.53
C THR A 34 16.81 8.14 0.67
N TYR A 35 16.58 7.07 1.43
CA TYR A 35 17.63 6.07 1.72
C TYR A 35 17.66 4.91 0.72
N GLY A 36 16.75 4.88 -0.27
CA GLY A 36 16.75 3.87 -1.33
C GLY A 36 16.52 2.44 -0.86
N ILE A 37 15.91 2.23 0.31
CA ILE A 37 15.68 0.88 0.83
C ILE A 37 14.70 0.13 -0.11
N PRO A 38 15.08 -1.06 -0.64
CA PRO A 38 14.22 -1.79 -1.57
C PRO A 38 12.90 -2.22 -0.94
N CYS A 39 11.79 -2.17 -1.71
CA CYS A 39 10.45 -2.51 -1.20
C CYS A 39 10.39 -3.93 -0.60
N LEU A 40 11.09 -4.88 -1.21
CA LEU A 40 11.12 -6.29 -0.81
C LEU A 40 11.99 -6.57 0.42
N TYR A 41 12.73 -5.58 0.92
CA TYR A 41 13.47 -5.69 2.17
C TYR A 41 12.50 -5.83 3.36
N CYS A 42 11.47 -4.98 3.39
CA CYS A 42 10.42 -5.04 4.41
C CYS A 42 9.27 -5.97 4.00
N HIS A 43 8.79 -5.88 2.76
CA HIS A 43 7.66 -6.67 2.25
C HIS A 43 8.12 -8.01 1.66
N VAL A 44 8.82 -8.80 2.48
CA VAL A 44 9.50 -10.03 2.05
C VAL A 44 8.58 -11.09 1.43
N TYR A 45 7.30 -11.10 1.84
CA TYR A 45 6.32 -12.07 1.37
C TYR A 45 5.69 -11.70 0.03
N ALA A 46 5.86 -10.47 -0.46
CA ALA A 46 5.27 -10.06 -1.74
C ALA A 46 5.69 -10.97 -2.90
N ARG A 47 6.92 -11.48 -2.90
CA ARG A 47 7.43 -12.42 -3.91
C ARG A 47 7.19 -13.91 -3.58
N ARG A 48 6.68 -14.23 -2.39
CA ARG A 48 6.64 -15.61 -1.85
C ARG A 48 5.23 -16.10 -1.50
N SER A 49 4.30 -15.20 -1.23
CA SER A 49 2.95 -15.52 -0.74
C SER A 49 1.88 -14.77 -1.52
N THR A 50 0.62 -15.13 -1.28
CA THR A 50 -0.55 -14.39 -1.80
C THR A 50 -0.67 -13.01 -1.15
N VAL A 51 -0.28 -12.90 0.11
CA VAL A 51 -0.31 -11.68 0.91
C VAL A 51 1.12 -11.16 1.08
N ALA A 52 1.37 -9.90 0.71
CA ALA A 52 2.67 -9.27 0.93
C ALA A 52 2.98 -9.02 2.42
N GLY A 53 1.93 -8.79 3.21
CA GLY A 53 2.00 -8.54 4.65
C GLY A 53 2.60 -7.18 4.99
N VAL A 54 2.31 -6.71 6.20
CA VAL A 54 3.04 -5.61 6.83
C VAL A 54 4.23 -6.23 7.57
N PRO A 55 5.45 -5.66 7.50
CA PRO A 55 6.60 -6.21 8.21
C PRO A 55 6.35 -6.34 9.72
N SER A 56 7.00 -7.33 10.34
CA SER A 56 7.00 -7.47 11.80
C SER A 56 7.80 -6.35 12.45
N VAL A 57 7.57 -6.13 13.76
CA VAL A 57 8.33 -5.15 14.55
C VAL A 57 9.84 -5.42 14.50
N GLN A 58 10.23 -6.68 14.36
CA GLN A 58 11.64 -7.08 14.21
C GLN A 58 12.32 -6.41 13.03
N ALA A 59 11.64 -6.27 11.88
CA ALA A 59 12.22 -5.62 10.71
C ALA A 59 12.62 -4.17 11.01
N CYS A 60 11.81 -3.46 11.80
CA CYS A 60 12.12 -2.11 12.26
C CYS A 60 13.25 -2.13 13.29
N PHE A 61 13.19 -3.03 14.28
CA PHE A 61 14.18 -3.13 15.36
C PHE A 61 15.60 -3.44 14.85
N ASN A 62 15.74 -4.24 13.79
CA ASN A 62 17.04 -4.61 13.24
C ASN A 62 17.94 -3.41 12.91
N CYS A 63 17.36 -2.28 12.53
CA CYS A 63 18.08 -1.02 12.30
C CYS A 63 17.90 -0.04 13.47
N HIS A 64 16.66 0.13 13.96
CA HIS A 64 16.32 1.14 14.96
C HIS A 64 16.78 0.82 16.38
N LYS A 65 17.43 -0.33 16.61
CA LYS A 65 18.17 -0.59 17.84
C LYS A 65 19.38 0.34 18.03
N VAL A 66 19.87 0.98 16.96
CA VAL A 66 21.00 1.93 17.01
C VAL A 66 20.78 3.23 16.22
N ILE A 67 19.75 3.32 15.37
CA ILE A 67 19.50 4.48 14.49
C ILE A 67 18.21 5.20 14.89
N GLY A 68 18.26 6.53 14.96
CA GLY A 68 17.08 7.39 15.17
C GLY A 68 16.50 7.28 16.58
N LEU A 69 17.32 6.96 17.58
CA LEU A 69 16.90 6.79 18.98
C LEU A 69 16.36 8.08 19.62
N ASP A 70 16.65 9.22 19.00
CA ASP A 70 16.15 10.55 19.35
C ASP A 70 14.73 10.83 18.80
N GLN A 71 14.23 10.01 17.87
CA GLN A 71 12.96 10.25 17.20
C GLN A 71 11.78 9.63 17.97
N PRO A 72 10.71 10.39 18.24
CA PRO A 72 9.58 9.92 19.05
C PRO A 72 8.86 8.71 18.41
N GLU A 73 8.79 8.65 17.08
CA GLU A 73 8.18 7.52 16.37
C GLU A 73 9.02 6.24 16.48
N VAL A 74 10.34 6.37 16.57
CA VAL A 74 11.24 5.23 16.77
C VAL A 74 11.09 4.69 18.19
N LEU A 75 10.96 5.57 19.19
CA LEU A 75 10.69 5.15 20.57
C LEU A 75 9.41 4.32 20.70
N LYS A 76 8.36 4.64 19.94
CA LYS A 76 7.14 3.82 19.86
C LYS A 76 7.41 2.42 19.31
N VAL A 77 8.21 2.30 18.25
CA VAL A 77 8.63 0.99 17.69
C VAL A 77 9.38 0.17 18.74
N LEU A 78 10.35 0.78 19.44
CA LEU A 78 11.12 0.11 20.48
C LEU A 78 10.26 -0.35 21.64
N ASN A 79 9.24 0.43 22.02
CA ASN A 79 8.27 0.04 23.02
C ASN A 79 7.49 -1.22 22.60
N HIS A 80 6.97 -1.27 21.37
CA HIS A 80 6.31 -2.47 20.84
C HIS A 80 7.24 -3.69 20.79
N TRP A 81 8.51 -3.48 20.43
CA TRP A 81 9.53 -4.54 20.44
C TRP A 81 9.75 -5.10 21.84
N ASN A 82 9.97 -4.23 22.83
CA ASN A 82 10.23 -4.62 24.22
C ASN A 82 9.04 -5.34 24.85
N LYS A 83 7.82 -4.90 24.55
CA LYS A 83 6.58 -5.55 24.99
C LYS A 83 6.25 -6.83 24.23
N LYS A 84 6.96 -7.12 23.14
CA LYS A 84 6.66 -8.24 22.21
C LYS A 84 5.24 -8.15 21.63
N GLU A 85 4.75 -6.94 21.42
CA GLU A 85 3.42 -6.65 20.89
C GLU A 85 3.51 -6.22 19.43
N PRO A 86 2.63 -6.71 18.54
CA PRO A 86 2.56 -6.21 17.17
C PRO A 86 2.08 -4.76 17.14
N ILE A 87 2.51 -4.01 16.13
CA ILE A 87 1.96 -2.68 15.85
C ILE A 87 0.59 -2.85 15.18
N PRO A 88 -0.50 -2.25 15.72
CA PRO A 88 -1.85 -2.42 15.19
C PRO A 88 -2.09 -1.53 13.96
N TRP A 89 -1.42 -1.84 12.86
CA TRP A 89 -1.51 -1.07 11.61
C TRP A 89 -2.94 -1.03 11.05
N ILE A 90 -3.34 0.14 10.56
CA ILE A 90 -4.60 0.30 9.84
C ILE A 90 -4.37 -0.01 8.36
N LYS A 91 -5.07 -1.02 7.84
CA LYS A 91 -4.99 -1.43 6.43
C LYS A 91 -5.49 -0.30 5.51
N VAL A 92 -4.70 0.03 4.48
CA VAL A 92 -5.08 1.04 3.46
C VAL A 92 -5.73 0.39 2.23
N HIS A 93 -5.19 -0.75 1.83
CA HIS A 93 -5.72 -1.56 0.73
C HIS A 93 -6.36 -2.79 1.34
N ASP A 94 -7.65 -2.97 1.06
CA ASP A 94 -8.43 -4.10 1.51
C ASP A 94 -9.33 -4.52 0.34
N LEU A 95 -9.29 -5.81 0.02
CA LEU A 95 -10.17 -6.41 -0.99
C LEU A 95 -11.21 -7.26 -0.26
N PRO A 96 -12.43 -7.43 -0.82
CA PRO A 96 -13.42 -8.30 -0.22
C PRO A 96 -12.90 -9.75 -0.10
N ASP A 97 -13.37 -10.48 0.92
CA ASP A 97 -12.87 -11.83 1.24
C ASP A 97 -13.16 -12.86 0.13
N PHE A 98 -14.22 -12.65 -0.66
CA PHE A 98 -14.54 -13.47 -1.84
C PHE A 98 -13.64 -13.18 -3.05
N VAL A 99 -12.64 -12.30 -2.91
CA VAL A 99 -11.65 -11.98 -3.94
C VAL A 99 -10.31 -12.60 -3.58
N TYR A 100 -9.87 -13.57 -4.38
CA TYR A 100 -8.56 -14.19 -4.28
C TYR A 100 -7.52 -13.39 -5.08
N PHE A 101 -6.63 -12.70 -4.36
CA PHE A 101 -5.48 -12.00 -4.95
C PHE A 101 -4.15 -12.64 -4.54
N SER A 102 -3.18 -12.68 -5.46
CA SER A 102 -1.84 -13.23 -5.19
C SER A 102 -0.72 -12.28 -5.55
N HIS A 103 -0.07 -11.66 -4.56
CA HIS A 103 1.12 -10.83 -4.77
C HIS A 103 2.22 -11.59 -5.51
N LYS A 104 2.53 -12.84 -5.09
CA LYS A 104 3.54 -13.69 -5.72
C LYS A 104 3.35 -13.79 -7.23
N ARG A 105 2.13 -14.06 -7.70
CA ARG A 105 1.87 -14.22 -9.14
C ARG A 105 2.18 -12.94 -9.92
N HIS A 106 1.74 -11.80 -9.42
CA HIS A 106 1.94 -10.50 -10.08
C HIS A 106 3.41 -10.07 -10.06
N VAL A 107 4.09 -10.21 -8.91
CA VAL A 107 5.49 -9.84 -8.75
C VAL A 107 6.39 -10.73 -9.62
N LEU A 108 6.13 -12.04 -9.68
CA LEU A 108 6.90 -12.96 -10.54
C LEU A 108 6.67 -12.74 -12.03
N LYS A 109 5.55 -12.12 -12.42
CA LYS A 109 5.27 -11.69 -13.80
C LYS A 109 5.82 -10.28 -14.10
N GLY A 110 6.63 -9.71 -13.21
CA GLY A 110 7.29 -8.42 -13.42
C GLY A 110 6.37 -7.21 -13.28
N VAL A 111 5.19 -7.36 -12.67
CA VAL A 111 4.34 -6.19 -12.35
C VAL A 111 5.01 -5.38 -11.25
N VAL A 112 5.35 -4.14 -11.56
CA VAL A 112 6.03 -3.23 -10.61
C VAL A 112 5.05 -2.77 -9.53
N CYS A 113 5.54 -2.61 -8.30
CA CYS A 113 4.71 -2.25 -7.13
C CYS A 113 3.93 -0.94 -7.36
N GLN A 114 4.56 0.00 -8.06
CA GLN A 114 4.03 1.32 -8.35
C GLN A 114 2.83 1.30 -9.29
N THR A 115 2.63 0.24 -10.09
CA THR A 115 1.43 0.10 -10.93
C THR A 115 0.16 0.06 -10.08
N CYS A 116 0.19 -0.63 -8.95
CA CYS A 116 -0.97 -0.78 -8.07
C CYS A 116 -0.98 0.24 -6.92
N HIS A 117 0.19 0.49 -6.32
CA HIS A 117 0.30 1.31 -5.11
C HIS A 117 0.76 2.74 -5.37
N GLY A 118 1.08 3.09 -6.63
CA GLY A 118 1.58 4.40 -7.02
C GLY A 118 2.99 4.66 -6.53
N THR A 119 3.37 5.93 -6.50
CA THR A 119 4.74 6.34 -6.13
C THR A 119 4.93 6.32 -4.61
N VAL A 120 4.87 5.14 -4.00
CA VAL A 120 4.95 4.93 -2.54
C VAL A 120 6.22 5.51 -1.94
N GLN A 121 7.34 5.47 -2.68
CA GLN A 121 8.61 6.08 -2.27
C GLN A 121 8.57 7.63 -2.18
N ARG A 122 7.45 8.27 -2.55
CA ARG A 122 7.20 9.70 -2.33
C ARG A 122 6.11 9.95 -1.28
N MET A 123 5.56 8.90 -0.67
CA MET A 123 4.47 9.00 0.30
C MET A 123 5.02 9.08 1.73
N GLU A 124 4.72 10.17 2.42
CA GLU A 124 4.91 10.26 3.87
C GLU A 124 3.86 9.45 4.62
N ARG A 125 2.63 9.40 4.08
CA ARG A 125 1.55 8.53 4.54
C ARG A 125 0.94 7.81 3.36
N VAL A 126 0.85 6.49 3.47
CA VAL A 126 0.31 5.65 2.38
C VAL A 126 -1.17 5.95 2.20
N ARG A 127 -1.56 6.13 0.94
CA ARG A 127 -2.95 6.33 0.52
C ARG A 127 -3.28 5.44 -0.65
N ARG A 128 -4.56 5.21 -0.87
CA ARG A 128 -5.05 4.52 -2.06
C ARG A 128 -4.92 5.44 -3.28
N VAL A 129 -4.30 4.94 -4.34
CA VAL A 129 -4.14 5.66 -5.62
C VAL A 129 -4.95 5.04 -6.74
N SER A 130 -4.97 3.71 -6.79
CA SER A 130 -5.76 2.90 -7.73
C SER A 130 -7.01 2.40 -7.00
N SER A 131 -8.14 2.30 -7.70
CA SER A 131 -9.37 1.81 -7.07
C SER A 131 -9.23 0.35 -6.61
N LEU A 132 -8.51 -0.46 -7.40
CA LEU A 132 -8.41 -1.92 -7.24
C LEU A 132 -9.79 -2.62 -7.25
N GLU A 133 -10.77 -1.96 -7.86
CA GLU A 133 -12.08 -2.54 -8.13
C GLU A 133 -11.99 -3.49 -9.32
N MET A 134 -13.00 -4.34 -9.48
CA MET A 134 -13.02 -5.37 -10.53
C MET A 134 -12.68 -4.81 -11.91
N GLY A 135 -13.27 -3.67 -12.30
CA GLY A 135 -13.00 -3.04 -13.61
C GLY A 135 -11.51 -2.72 -13.79
N TRP A 136 -10.88 -2.09 -12.80
CA TRP A 136 -9.45 -1.77 -12.84
C TRP A 136 -8.58 -3.02 -12.98
N CYS A 137 -8.93 -4.10 -12.27
CA CYS A 137 -8.22 -5.37 -12.37
C CYS A 137 -8.38 -6.01 -13.76
N VAL A 138 -9.61 -6.03 -14.29
CA VAL A 138 -9.94 -6.59 -15.61
C VAL A 138 -9.25 -5.82 -16.72
N ASP A 139 -9.25 -4.49 -16.68
CA ASP A 139 -8.58 -3.64 -17.67
C ASP A 139 -7.08 -3.93 -17.73
N CYS A 140 -6.42 -3.98 -16.56
CA CYS A 140 -5.01 -4.35 -16.47
C CYS A 140 -4.74 -5.77 -16.99
N HIS A 141 -5.66 -6.72 -16.75
CA HIS A 141 -5.55 -8.08 -17.28
C HIS A 141 -5.76 -8.13 -18.81
N ILE A 142 -6.63 -7.29 -19.38
CA ILE A 142 -6.80 -7.15 -20.83
C ILE A 142 -5.50 -6.67 -21.47
N GLU A 143 -4.94 -5.56 -20.97
CA GLU A 143 -3.71 -4.96 -21.50
C GLU A 143 -2.51 -5.93 -21.48
N ARG A 144 -2.50 -6.86 -20.53
CA ARG A 144 -1.39 -7.80 -20.29
C ARG A 144 -1.66 -9.23 -20.78
N GLY A 145 -2.81 -9.48 -21.39
CA GLY A 145 -3.20 -10.82 -21.82
C GLY A 145 -3.27 -11.85 -20.69
N ALA A 146 -3.65 -11.42 -19.48
CA ALA A 146 -3.80 -12.31 -18.32
C ALA A 146 -5.22 -12.91 -18.26
N SER A 147 -5.38 -14.05 -17.56
CA SER A 147 -6.69 -14.68 -17.38
C SER A 147 -7.65 -13.74 -16.65
N ARG A 148 -8.90 -13.72 -17.11
CA ARG A 148 -10.01 -12.94 -16.54
C ARG A 148 -11.15 -13.85 -16.09
N ASP A 149 -10.86 -15.14 -15.92
CA ASP A 149 -11.87 -16.14 -15.59
C ASP A 149 -12.34 -15.92 -14.15
N CYS A 150 -13.66 -15.94 -13.93
CA CYS A 150 -14.24 -15.67 -12.62
C CYS A 150 -13.61 -16.52 -11.49
N PRO A 151 -13.37 -17.85 -11.65
CA PRO A 151 -12.79 -18.69 -10.60
C PRO A 151 -11.32 -18.39 -10.28
N VAL A 152 -10.62 -17.63 -11.13
CA VAL A 152 -9.24 -17.20 -10.86
C VAL A 152 -9.21 -16.09 -9.82
N CYS A 153 -10.25 -15.25 -9.81
CA CYS A 153 -10.38 -14.08 -8.96
C CYS A 153 -11.34 -14.30 -7.78
N HIS A 154 -12.27 -15.24 -7.88
CA HIS A 154 -13.31 -15.47 -6.87
C HIS A 154 -13.23 -16.87 -6.28
N LYS A 155 -13.28 -16.94 -4.95
CA LYS A 155 -13.25 -18.18 -4.17
C LYS A 155 -14.17 -18.09 -2.97
#